data_AF-X1U9C0-F1
#
_entry.id   AF-X1U9C0-F1
#
_cell.length_a   1.000
_cell.length_b   1.000
_cell.length_c   1.000
_cell.angle_alpha   90.00
_cell.angle_beta   90.00
_cell.angle_gamma   90.00
#
_symmetry.space_group_name_H-M   'P 1'
#
loop_
_entity.id
_entity.type
_entity.pdbx_description
1 polymer ?
#
loop_
_entity_poly.entity_id
_entity_poly.type
_entity_poly.pdbx_seq_one_letter_code
_entity_poly.pdbx_strand_id
1 'polypeptide(L)' 'MSFCLAEIDSQEISFTLKNIHYNNSKLKDDYIRLGVPAAKRILSLFYGIEI' A
#
# COMPACT_ATOMS: atom_id res chain seq x y z
N MET A 1 0.21 0.86 -1.98
CA MET A 1 1.34 -0.06 -2.19
C MET A 1 1.97 0.29 -3.53
N SER A 2 3.29 0.40 -3.58
CA SER A 2 4.04 0.73 -4.79
C SER A 2 4.78 -0.51 -5.26
N PHE A 3 4.78 -0.76 -6.57
CA PHE A 3 5.53 -1.86 -7.17
C PHE A 3 6.25 -1.38 -8.42
N CYS A 4 7.36 -2.02 -8.74
CA CYS A 4 8.10 -1.80 -9.97
C CYS A 4 7.81 -2.98 -10.91
N LEU A 5 7.38 -2.68 -12.13
CA LEU A 5 7.29 -3.65 -13.21
C LEU A 5 8.56 -3.57 -14.03
N ALA A 6 9.27 -4.68 -14.18
CA ALA A 6 10.40 -4.81 -15.08
C ALA A 6 9.98 -5.68 -16.27
N GLU A 7 9.99 -5.13 -17.48
CA GLU A 7 9.66 -5.84 -18.72
C GLU A 7 10.96 -6.04 -19.49
N ILE A 8 11.27 -7.31 -19.78
CA ILE A 8 12.54 -7.73 -20.40
C ILE A 8 12.21 -8.35 -21.75
N ASP A 9 12.83 -7.84 -22.82
CA ASP A 9 12.83 -8.47 -24.12
C ASP A 9 14.26 -8.82 -24.58
N SER A 10 14.42 -9.22 -25.85
CA SER A 10 15.71 -9.65 -26.39
C SER A 10 16.73 -8.52 -26.59
N GLN A 11 16.32 -7.26 -26.47
CA GLN A 11 17.14 -6.08 -26.75
C GLN A 11 17.22 -5.11 -25.57
N GLU A 12 16.18 -5.00 -24.75
CA GLU A 12 16.12 -4.03 -23.66
C GLU A 12 15.38 -4.50 -22.40
N ILE A 13 15.57 -3.73 -21.34
CA ILE A 13 14.83 -3.84 -20.08
C ILE A 13 14.20 -2.49 -19.79
N SER A 14 12.88 -2.46 -19.63
CA SER A 14 12.13 -1.26 -19.25
C SER A 14 11.59 -1.39 -17.82
N PHE A 15 11.60 -0.27 -17.09
CA PHE A 15 11.14 -0.21 -15.71
C PHE A 15 9.98 0.78 -15.59
N THR A 16 8.85 0.31 -15.06
CA THR A 16 7.69 1.15 -14.78
C THR A 16 7.34 1.10 -13.30
N LEU A 17 7.42 2.25 -12.63
CA LEU A 17 6.92 2.41 -11.27
C LEU A 17 5.40 2.59 -11.30
N LYS A 18 4.67 1.69 -10.63
CA LYS A 18 3.22 1.74 -10.49
C LYS A 18 2.84 1.91 -9.02
N ASN A 19 1.82 2.73 -8.81
CA ASN A 19 1.17 2.90 -7.51
C ASN A 19 -0.22 2.28 -7.56
N ILE A 20 -0.50 1.33 -6.67
CA ILE A 20 -1.86 0.84 -6.46
C ILE A 20 -2.55 1.83 -5.56
N HIS A 21 -3.55 2.53 -6.11
CA HIS A 21 -4.43 3.38 -5.32
C HIS A 21 -5.33 2.49 -4.44
N TYR A 22 -5.39 2.79 -3.16
CA TYR A 22 -6.26 2.11 -2.21
C TYR A 22 -7.02 3.15 -1.40
N ASN A 23 -8.22 2.78 -0.95
CA ASN A 23 -9.09 3.70 -0.22
C ASN A 23 -8.74 3.69 1.28
N ASN A 24 -8.02 4.73 1.72
CA ASN A 24 -7.61 4.92 3.11
C ASN A 24 -8.78 4.97 4.10
N SER A 25 -9.95 5.48 3.68
CA SER A 25 -11.08 5.63 4.62
C SER A 25 -11.64 4.28 5.06
N LYS A 26 -11.69 3.30 4.15
CA LYS A 26 -12.12 1.93 4.46
C LYS A 26 -11.12 1.18 5.34
N LEU A 27 -9.83 1.49 5.19
CA LEU A 27 -8.76 0.82 5.91
C LEU A 27 -8.84 1.05 7.42
N LYS A 28 -9.20 2.28 7.83
CA LYS A 28 -9.38 2.61 9.26
C LYS A 28 -10.49 1.76 9.89
N ASP A 29 -11.66 1.73 9.25
CA ASP A 29 -12.82 1.01 9.76
C ASP A 29 -12.58 -0.51 9.80
N ASP A 30 -11.94 -1.05 8.76
CA ASP A 30 -11.60 -2.47 8.68
C ASP A 30 -10.65 -2.90 9.80
N TYR A 31 -9.62 -2.10 10.08
CA TYR A 31 -8.63 -2.41 11.12
C TYR A 31 -9.24 -2.38 12.53
N ILE A 32 -10.14 -1.43 12.79
CA ILE A 32 -10.89 -1.36 14.05
C ILE A 32 -11.83 -2.56 14.17
N ARG A 33 -12.61 -2.85 13.11
CA ARG A 33 -13.59 -3.94 13.09
C ARG A 33 -12.94 -5.32 13.25
N LEU A 34 -11.80 -5.54 12.61
CA LEU A 34 -11.07 -6.81 12.67
C LEU A 34 -10.25 -6.96 13.96
N GLY A 35 -10.23 -5.96 14.84
CA GLY A 35 -9.48 -6.00 16.10
C GLY A 35 -7.98 -6.15 15.87
N VAL A 36 -7.44 -5.53 14.82
CA VAL A 36 -6.02 -5.69 14.45
C VAL A 36 -5.13 -5.17 15.60
N PRO A 37 -4.23 -6.02 16.14
CA PRO A 37 -3.30 -5.57 17.17
C PRO A 37 -2.44 -4.40 16.68
N ALA A 38 -2.24 -3.41 17.55
CA ALA A 38 -1.49 -2.20 17.22
C ALA A 38 -2.03 -1.41 16.00
N ALA A 39 -3.33 -1.55 15.66
CA ALA A 39 -3.97 -0.87 14.52
C ALA A 39 -3.60 0.62 14.41
N LYS A 40 -3.67 1.37 15.51
CA LYS A 40 -3.31 2.81 15.53
C LYS A 40 -1.89 3.07 15.02
N ARG A 41 -0.93 2.26 15.45
CA ARG A 41 0.49 2.41 15.07
C ARG A 41 0.74 1.98 13.64
N ILE A 42 0.06 0.92 13.18
CA ILE A 42 0.17 0.46 11.78
C ILE A 42 -0.41 1.52 10.82
N LEU A 43 -1.60 2.04 11.13
CA LEU A 43 -2.29 3.03 10.31
C LEU A 43 -1.52 4.36 10.23
N SER A 44 -0.89 4.79 11.32
CA SER A 44 -0.03 5.97 11.31
C SER A 44 1.26 5.75 10.50
N LEU A 45 2.01 4.66 10.76
CA LEU A 45 3.33 4.46 10.16
C LEU A 45 3.31 4.12 8.67
N PHE A 46 2.40 3.23 8.26
CA PHE A 46 2.42 2.69 6.89
C PHE A 46 1.45 3.41 5.96
N TYR A 47 0.45 4.08 6.52
CA TYR A 47 -0.64 4.67 5.77
C TYR A 47 -0.80 6.18 6.00
N GLY A 48 -0.05 6.77 6.94
CA GLY A 48 -0.14 8.20 7.26
C GLY A 48 -1.51 8.62 7.79
N ILE A 49 -2.30 7.68 8.31
CA ILE A 49 -3.65 7.93 8.82
C ILE A 49 -3.55 8.25 10.31
N GLU A 50 -3.94 9.46 10.70
CA GLU A 50 -4.07 9.87 12.11
C GLU A 50 -5.44 9.44 12.68
N ILE A 51 -5.46 8.92 13.91
CA ILE A 51 -6.63 8.27 14.54
C ILE A 51 -6.86 8.76 15.96
#